data_AF-A0A645HIB7-F1
#
_entry.id   AF-A0A645HIB7-F1
#
_cell.length_a   1.000
_cell.length_b   1.000
_cell.length_c   1.000
_cell.angle_alpha   90.00
_cell.angle_beta   90.00
_cell.angle_gamma   90.00
#
_symmetry.space_group_name_H-M   'P 1'
#
loop_
_entity.id
_entity.type
_entity.pdbx_description
1 polymer ?
#
loop_
_entity_poly.entity_id
_entity_poly.type
_entity_poly.pdbx_seq_one_letter_code
_entity_poly.pdbx_strand_id
1 'polypeptide(L)'
;MFIEIHRLAEFNPRGTDVSVVLDLMIHDLDILLSLVKSKVKEIHASGVCVVSKSPDIANARIEFENGCVANLTTSRISMKAMRKSRFFQQDAYISVDFLEKKAEVIRMKPAPENPSDFDMIIENADGEKNQIIFEYPNIQPNNAILDELESLADSIMENKNVEVSLEDGTEALKVALEIVKLISK
;
A
#
# COMPACT_ATOMS: atom_id res chain seq x y z
N MET A 1 9.87 8.79 -4.79
CA MET A 1 9.35 7.52 -4.22
C MET A 1 8.22 7.04 -5.10
N PHE A 2 8.20 5.75 -5.42
CA PHE A 2 7.11 5.12 -6.16
C PHE A 2 6.52 4.00 -5.31
N ILE A 3 5.20 3.88 -5.27
CA ILE A 3 4.49 2.89 -4.46
C ILE A 3 3.59 2.08 -5.37
N GLU A 4 3.58 0.76 -5.18
CA GLU A 4 2.71 -0.13 -5.93
C GLU A 4 1.95 -1.05 -4.97
N ILE A 5 0.62 -1.03 -5.04
CA ILE A 5 -0.25 -1.77 -4.14
C ILE A 5 -1.17 -2.68 -4.93
N HIS A 6 -1.24 -3.94 -4.52
CA HIS A 6 -2.13 -4.95 -5.07
C HIS A 6 -3.03 -5.49 -3.98
N ARG A 7 -4.34 -5.32 -4.16
CA ARG A 7 -5.39 -5.93 -3.33
C ARG A 7 -6.34 -6.74 -4.18
N LEU A 8 -5.99 -8.00 -4.35
CA LEU A 8 -6.68 -8.97 -5.18
C LEU A 8 -7.36 -9.99 -4.28
N ALA A 9 -8.65 -10.20 -4.48
CA ALA A 9 -9.46 -11.18 -3.80
C ALA A 9 -10.15 -12.10 -4.81
N GLU A 10 -10.43 -13.32 -4.39
CA GLU A 10 -11.27 -14.25 -5.14
C GLU A 10 -12.73 -13.78 -5.14
N PHE A 11 -13.47 -14.20 -6.17
CA PHE A 11 -14.87 -13.80 -6.30
C PHE A 11 -15.74 -14.35 -5.18
N ASN A 12 -16.41 -13.43 -4.49
CA ASN A 12 -17.45 -13.73 -3.53
C ASN A 12 -18.77 -13.10 -4.00
N PRO A 13 -19.87 -13.86 -4.10
CA PRO A 13 -21.17 -13.31 -4.48
C PRO A 13 -21.74 -12.26 -3.51
N ARG A 14 -21.16 -12.12 -2.31
CA ARG A 14 -21.55 -11.10 -1.31
C ARG A 14 -20.76 -9.81 -1.56
N GLY A 15 -21.39 -8.65 -1.33
CA GLY A 15 -20.73 -7.34 -1.44
C GLY A 15 -20.57 -6.83 -2.88
N THR A 16 -21.18 -7.50 -3.87
CA THR A 16 -21.18 -7.07 -5.29
C THR A 16 -21.98 -5.78 -5.54
N ASP A 17 -22.75 -5.34 -4.55
CA ASP A 17 -23.51 -4.10 -4.54
C ASP A 17 -22.66 -2.86 -4.21
N VAL A 18 -21.45 -3.03 -3.68
CA VAL A 18 -20.52 -1.94 -3.35
C VAL A 18 -19.32 -1.96 -4.31
N SER A 19 -18.81 -0.81 -4.73
CA SER A 19 -17.61 -0.72 -5.58
C SER A 19 -16.37 -1.30 -4.89
N VAL A 20 -15.52 -2.03 -5.62
CA VAL A 20 -14.22 -2.50 -5.09
C VAL A 20 -13.34 -1.39 -4.54
N VAL A 21 -13.52 -0.16 -5.02
CA VAL A 21 -12.77 0.99 -4.52
C VAL A 21 -13.14 1.30 -3.07
N LEU A 22 -14.44 1.31 -2.76
CA LEU A 22 -14.95 1.65 -1.43
C LEU A 22 -14.84 0.50 -0.42
N ASP A 23 -14.84 -0.74 -0.91
CA ASP A 23 -14.82 -1.94 -0.10
C ASP A 23 -13.39 -2.46 0.15
N LEU A 24 -12.54 -2.42 -0.87
CA LEU A 24 -11.20 -3.01 -0.80
C LEU A 24 -10.11 -1.93 -0.86
N MET A 25 -10.12 -1.06 -1.87
CA MET A 25 -9.04 -0.08 -2.10
C MET A 25 -8.93 0.96 -0.97
N ILE A 26 -10.04 1.29 -0.29
CA ILE A 26 -10.07 2.31 0.77
C ILE A 26 -9.05 2.05 1.90
N HIS A 27 -8.84 0.78 2.26
CA HIS A 27 -7.85 0.41 3.26
C HIS A 27 -6.42 0.71 2.81
N ASP A 28 -6.14 0.54 1.52
CA ASP A 28 -4.83 0.83 0.96
C ASP A 28 -4.62 2.34 0.78
N LEU A 29 -5.69 3.09 0.51
CA LEU A 29 -5.66 4.55 0.48
C LEU A 29 -5.36 5.13 1.85
N ASP A 30 -5.98 4.61 2.91
CA ASP A 30 -5.72 5.03 4.29
C ASP A 30 -4.24 4.83 4.68
N ILE A 31 -3.70 3.63 4.42
CA ILE A 31 -2.26 3.33 4.61
C ILE A 31 -1.37 4.25 3.76
N LEU A 32 -1.76 4.49 2.50
CA LEU A 32 -0.99 5.33 1.59
C LEU A 32 -0.93 6.79 2.07
N LEU A 33 -2.07 7.36 2.46
CA LEU A 33 -2.18 8.76 2.89
C LEU A 33 -1.43 9.00 4.20
N SER A 34 -1.54 8.07 5.15
CA SER A 34 -0.81 8.14 6.43
C SER A 34 0.72 8.03 6.26
N LEU A 35 1.19 7.30 5.23
CA LEU A 35 2.61 7.15 4.92
C LEU A 35 3.19 8.35 4.15
N VAL A 36 2.52 8.79 3.07
CA VAL A 36 3.08 9.77 2.14
C VAL A 36 3.06 11.19 2.71
N LYS A 37 2.08 11.51 3.57
CA LYS A 37 1.94 12.80 4.28
C LYS A 37 2.09 14.02 3.36
N SER A 38 1.50 13.95 2.17
CA SER A 38 1.46 15.01 1.17
C SER A 38 0.06 15.08 0.57
N LYS A 39 -0.32 16.25 0.07
CA LYS A 39 -1.58 16.39 -0.66
C LYS A 39 -1.54 15.62 -1.97
N VAL A 40 -2.70 15.09 -2.34
CA VAL A 40 -2.92 14.52 -3.68
C VAL A 40 -2.97 15.66 -4.69
N LYS A 41 -2.15 15.53 -5.72
CA LYS A 41 -2.05 16.47 -6.84
C LYS A 41 -2.97 16.06 -7.99
N GLU A 42 -2.93 14.79 -8.37
CA GLU A 42 -3.69 14.28 -9.52
C GLU A 42 -4.05 12.80 -9.34
N ILE A 43 -5.19 12.39 -9.89
CA ILE A 43 -5.66 11.00 -9.88
C ILE A 43 -6.07 10.62 -11.30
N HIS A 44 -5.52 9.53 -11.81
CA HIS A 44 -6.05 8.82 -12.96
C HIS A 44 -6.60 7.49 -12.50
N ALA A 45 -7.81 7.12 -12.93
CA ALA A 45 -8.42 5.86 -12.56
C ALA A 45 -9.11 5.21 -13.75
N SER A 46 -9.09 3.89 -13.76
CA SER A 46 -9.86 3.06 -14.69
C SER A 46 -10.44 1.86 -13.94
N GLY A 47 -11.56 1.34 -14.41
CA GLY A 47 -12.20 0.19 -13.78
C GLY A 47 -13.19 -0.47 -14.72
N VAL A 48 -13.50 -1.73 -14.45
CA VAL A 48 -14.38 -2.54 -15.30
C VAL A 48 -15.35 -3.34 -14.42
N CYS A 49 -16.62 -3.32 -14.82
CA CYS A 49 -17.65 -4.22 -14.30
C CYS A 49 -17.61 -5.52 -15.13
N VAL A 50 -17.35 -6.66 -14.51
CA VAL A 50 -17.22 -7.94 -15.20
C VAL A 50 -18.41 -8.85 -14.89
N VAL A 51 -18.72 -8.98 -13.61
CA VAL A 51 -19.83 -9.80 -13.09
C VAL A 51 -20.86 -8.92 -12.38
N SER A 52 -20.39 -7.89 -11.66
CA SER A 52 -21.22 -7.00 -10.87
C SER A 52 -21.74 -5.81 -11.69
N LYS A 53 -22.67 -5.05 -11.11
CA LYS A 53 -23.12 -3.75 -11.68
C LYS A 53 -22.16 -2.60 -11.34
N SER A 54 -21.33 -2.79 -10.31
CA SER A 54 -20.25 -1.89 -9.92
C SER A 54 -18.90 -2.45 -10.41
N PRO A 55 -17.83 -1.63 -10.46
CA PRO A 55 -16.51 -2.10 -10.88
C PRO A 55 -16.04 -3.28 -10.01
N ASP A 56 -15.65 -4.38 -10.66
CA ASP A 56 -15.07 -5.58 -10.03
C ASP A 56 -13.55 -5.53 -9.99
N ILE A 57 -12.96 -4.71 -10.85
CA ILE A 57 -11.54 -4.40 -10.88
C ILE A 57 -11.37 -2.90 -11.13
N ALA A 58 -10.43 -2.29 -10.41
CA ALA A 58 -10.07 -0.89 -10.55
C ALA A 58 -8.54 -0.73 -10.46
N ASN A 59 -8.01 0.19 -11.26
CA ASN A 59 -6.66 0.70 -11.16
C ASN A 59 -6.70 2.21 -10.93
N ALA A 60 -5.89 2.70 -9.99
CA ALA A 60 -5.74 4.11 -9.71
C ALA A 60 -4.25 4.48 -9.64
N ARG A 61 -3.86 5.52 -10.38
CA ARG A 61 -2.56 6.18 -10.31
C ARG A 61 -2.73 7.54 -9.65
N ILE A 62 -2.12 7.71 -8.49
CA ILE A 62 -2.21 8.91 -7.65
C ILE A 62 -0.85 9.59 -7.63
N GLU A 63 -0.81 10.86 -8.03
CA GLU A 63 0.35 11.73 -7.89
C GLU A 63 0.19 12.64 -6.69
N PHE A 64 1.26 12.83 -5.93
CA PHE A 64 1.31 13.71 -4.77
C PHE A 64 2.16 14.96 -5.04
N GLU A 65 1.91 16.06 -4.33
CA GLU A 65 2.66 17.31 -4.47
C GLU A 65 4.17 17.15 -4.21
N ASN A 66 4.57 16.22 -3.33
CA ASN A 66 5.97 15.90 -3.03
C ASN A 66 6.66 15.02 -4.11
N GLY A 67 5.99 14.74 -5.23
CA GLY A 67 6.50 13.90 -6.31
C GLY A 67 6.41 12.39 -6.05
N CYS A 68 5.79 11.95 -4.95
CA CYS A 68 5.43 10.56 -4.77
C CYS A 68 4.35 10.16 -5.77
N VAL A 69 4.47 8.96 -6.34
CA VAL A 69 3.46 8.37 -7.23
C VAL A 69 3.08 7.00 -6.68
N ALA A 70 1.78 6.74 -6.57
CA ALA A 70 1.25 5.47 -6.12
C ALA A 70 0.33 4.84 -7.16
N ASN A 71 0.58 3.59 -7.50
CA ASN A 71 -0.28 2.78 -8.36
C ASN A 71 -0.98 1.72 -7.51
N LEU A 72 -2.31 1.74 -7.51
CA LEU A 72 -3.15 0.81 -6.77
C LEU A 72 -3.96 -0.02 -7.75
N THR A 73 -3.88 -1.34 -7.63
CA THR A 73 -4.71 -2.29 -8.36
C THR A 73 -5.53 -3.10 -7.39
N THR A 74 -6.85 -3.02 -7.52
CA THR A 74 -7.79 -3.70 -6.64
C THR A 74 -8.77 -4.51 -7.46
N SER A 75 -8.97 -5.78 -7.09
CA SER A 75 -9.88 -6.68 -7.80
C SER A 75 -10.55 -7.63 -6.84
N ARG A 76 -11.83 -7.91 -7.05
CA ARG A 76 -12.57 -8.98 -6.36
C ARG A 76 -12.83 -10.21 -7.24
N ILE A 77 -12.20 -10.29 -8.41
CA ILE A 77 -12.39 -11.40 -9.38
C ILE A 77 -11.06 -12.05 -9.75
N SER A 78 -10.09 -12.04 -8.84
CA SER A 78 -8.77 -12.61 -9.07
C SER A 78 -8.76 -14.13 -8.85
N MET A 79 -8.00 -14.87 -9.65
CA MET A 79 -7.78 -16.30 -9.45
C MET A 79 -6.88 -16.60 -8.25
N LYS A 80 -6.05 -15.64 -7.84
CA LYS A 80 -5.15 -15.76 -6.70
C LYS A 80 -5.30 -14.51 -5.83
N ALA A 81 -5.53 -14.73 -4.53
CA ALA A 81 -5.53 -13.65 -3.56
C ALA A 81 -4.12 -13.05 -3.42
N MET A 82 -4.05 -11.72 -3.30
CA MET A 82 -2.82 -10.98 -3.05
C MET A 82 -3.15 -9.73 -2.26
N ARG A 83 -2.41 -9.48 -1.18
CA ARG A 83 -2.51 -8.24 -0.42
C ARG A 83 -1.11 -7.73 -0.15
N LYS A 84 -0.56 -6.96 -1.09
CA LYS A 84 0.86 -6.63 -1.12
C LYS A 84 1.11 -5.17 -1.48
N SER A 85 1.94 -4.49 -0.70
CA SER A 85 2.43 -3.14 -0.98
C SER A 85 3.94 -3.17 -1.20
N ARG A 86 4.40 -2.47 -2.23
CA ARG A 86 5.80 -2.34 -2.61
C ARG A 86 6.18 -0.87 -2.64
N PHE A 87 7.30 -0.53 -2.03
CA PHE A 87 7.82 0.83 -1.95
C PHE A 87 9.19 0.86 -2.61
N PHE A 88 9.34 1.74 -3.58
CA PHE A 88 10.55 1.93 -4.36
C PHE A 88 11.12 3.31 -4.02
N GLN A 89 12.27 3.29 -3.37
CA GLN A 89 13.05 4.45 -2.99
C GLN A 89 14.39 4.41 -3.74
N GLN A 90 15.17 5.50 -3.66
CA GLN A 90 16.45 5.60 -4.35
C GLN A 90 17.47 4.57 -3.83
N ASP A 91 17.40 4.25 -2.54
CA ASP A 91 18.33 3.40 -1.80
C ASP A 91 17.68 2.15 -1.20
N ALA A 92 16.37 1.95 -1.41
CA ALA A 92 15.65 0.84 -0.81
C ALA A 92 14.46 0.34 -1.64
N TYR A 93 14.23 -0.96 -1.56
CA TYR A 93 13.00 -1.63 -1.96
C TYR A 93 12.39 -2.29 -0.74
N ILE A 94 11.12 -1.97 -0.45
CA ILE A 94 10.39 -2.53 0.70
C ILE A 94 9.16 -3.22 0.16
N SER A 95 8.93 -4.46 0.60
CA SER A 95 7.79 -5.28 0.21
C SER A 95 7.08 -5.77 1.45
N VAL A 96 5.80 -5.45 1.59
CA VAL A 96 4.94 -5.89 2.68
C VAL A 96 3.82 -6.76 2.12
N ASP A 97 3.81 -8.04 2.48
CA ASP A 97 2.75 -8.99 2.19
C ASP A 97 1.86 -9.14 3.43
N PHE A 98 0.69 -8.51 3.39
CA PHE A 98 -0.28 -8.52 4.48
C PHE A 98 -1.03 -9.85 4.59
N LEU A 99 -1.10 -10.63 3.51
CA LEU A 99 -1.77 -11.92 3.52
C LEU A 99 -0.88 -12.95 4.23
N GLU A 100 0.40 -12.98 3.86
CA GLU A 100 1.39 -13.90 4.41
C GLU A 100 2.02 -13.41 5.73
N LYS A 101 1.72 -12.17 6.15
CA LYS A 101 2.36 -11.47 7.27
C LYS A 101 3.89 -11.49 7.16
N LYS A 102 4.41 -11.10 5.99
CA LYS A 102 5.84 -11.05 5.68
C LYS A 102 6.25 -9.66 5.23
N ALA A 103 7.43 -9.22 5.64
CA ALA A 103 8.07 -8.02 5.14
C ALA A 103 9.49 -8.35 4.67
N GLU A 104 9.90 -7.69 3.60
CA GLU A 104 11.24 -7.78 3.03
C GLU A 104 11.72 -6.36 2.76
N VAL A 105 12.93 -6.05 3.22
CA VAL A 105 13.58 -4.77 3.01
C VAL A 105 14.92 -5.04 2.35
N ILE A 106 15.09 -4.52 1.15
CA ILE A 106 16.33 -4.59 0.38
C ILE A 106 16.92 -3.18 0.37
N ARG A 107 18.13 -3.01 0.89
CA ARG A 107 18.82 -1.71 0.91
C ARG A 107 20.05 -1.74 0.03
N MET A 108 20.31 -0.63 -0.66
CA MET A 108 21.53 -0.38 -1.39
C MET A 108 22.40 0.56 -0.57
N LYS A 109 23.66 0.19 -0.35
CA LYS A 109 24.67 1.05 0.27
C LYS A 109 25.93 1.05 -0.60
N PRO A 110 26.78 2.09 -0.52
CA PRO A 110 28.08 2.06 -1.19
C PRO A 110 28.83 0.78 -0.86
N ALA A 111 29.42 0.14 -1.88
CA ALA A 111 30.21 -1.07 -1.67
C ALA A 111 31.38 -0.78 -0.72
N PRO A 112 31.69 -1.69 0.23
CA PRO A 112 32.86 -1.54 1.08
C PRO A 112 34.15 -1.56 0.24
N GLU A 113 35.20 -0.86 0.71
CA GLU A 113 36.51 -0.83 0.02
C GLU A 113 37.12 -2.24 -0.11
N ASN A 114 36.90 -3.09 0.90
CA ASN A 114 37.32 -4.49 0.92
C ASN A 114 36.07 -5.38 1.13
N PRO A 115 35.38 -5.78 0.05
CA PRO A 115 34.23 -6.66 0.15
C PRO A 115 34.65 -8.08 0.55
N SER A 116 33.80 -8.72 1.34
CA SER A 116 33.85 -10.14 1.65
C SER A 116 33.34 -10.98 0.46
N ASP A 117 33.75 -12.25 0.38
CA ASP A 117 33.26 -13.19 -0.65
C ASP A 117 31.73 -13.39 -0.61
N PHE A 118 31.08 -13.03 0.51
CA PHE A 118 29.64 -13.13 0.71
C PHE A 118 28.88 -11.83 0.40
N ASP A 119 29.57 -10.74 0.12
CA ASP A 119 28.93 -9.47 -0.17
C ASP A 119 28.32 -9.48 -1.57
N MET A 120 27.01 -9.19 -1.65
CA MET A 120 26.32 -9.05 -2.93
C MET A 120 26.55 -7.64 -3.46
N ILE A 121 27.53 -7.48 -4.36
CA ILE A 121 27.86 -6.20 -5.00
C ILE A 121 27.25 -6.12 -6.40
N ILE A 122 26.57 -5.01 -6.70
CA ILE A 122 26.12 -4.64 -8.05
C ILE A 122 26.95 -3.44 -8.51
N GLU A 123 27.40 -3.51 -9.77
CA GLU A 123 28.02 -2.40 -10.48
C GLU A 123 27.08 -1.93 -11.58
N ASN A 124 26.78 -0.63 -11.63
CA ASN A 124 25.99 -0.06 -12.72
C ASN A 124 26.88 0.26 -13.94
N ALA A 125 26.27 0.69 -15.04
CA ALA A 125 27.00 1.01 -16.28
C ALA A 125 28.00 2.16 -16.13
N ASP A 126 27.83 3.02 -15.12
CA ASP A 126 28.70 4.15 -14.81
C ASP A 126 29.87 3.76 -13.86
N GLY A 127 29.96 2.48 -13.47
CA GLY A 127 31.01 1.93 -12.61
C GLY A 127 30.77 2.14 -11.12
N GLU A 128 29.60 2.62 -10.71
CA GLU A 128 29.24 2.77 -9.30
C GLU A 128 28.92 1.41 -8.68
N LYS A 129 29.62 1.08 -7.58
CA LYS A 129 29.46 -0.18 -6.87
C LYS A 129 28.62 0.00 -5.62
N ASN A 130 27.53 -0.77 -5.53
CA ASN A 130 26.65 -0.80 -4.38
C ASN A 130 26.55 -2.22 -3.82
N GLN A 131 26.59 -2.34 -2.50
CA GLN A 131 26.26 -3.56 -1.76
C GLN A 131 24.75 -3.64 -1.53
N ILE A 132 24.18 -4.82 -1.76
CA ILE A 132 22.79 -5.13 -1.42
C ILE A 132 22.73 -5.79 -0.04
N ILE A 133 21.86 -5.27 0.82
CA ILE A 133 21.57 -5.84 2.13
C ILE A 133 20.11 -6.29 2.16
N PHE A 134 19.88 -7.54 2.52
CA PHE A 134 18.56 -8.12 2.71
C PHE A 134 18.21 -8.16 4.20
N GLU A 135 17.10 -7.54 4.57
CA GLU A 135 16.54 -7.52 5.91
C GLU A 135 15.14 -8.15 5.85
N TYR A 136 14.89 -9.12 6.74
CA TYR A 136 13.59 -9.77 6.90
C TYR A 136 13.07 -9.46 8.31
N PRO A 137 12.32 -8.35 8.49
CA PRO A 137 11.80 -7.98 9.80
C PRO A 137 10.96 -9.10 10.41
N ASN A 138 11.16 -9.36 11.69
CA ASN A 138 10.37 -10.35 12.43
C ASN A 138 8.98 -9.78 12.74
N ILE A 139 7.93 -10.38 12.18
CA ILE A 139 6.55 -9.94 12.37
C ILE A 139 5.89 -10.79 13.45
N GLN A 140 5.47 -10.13 14.52
CA GLN A 140 4.75 -10.79 15.60
C GLN A 140 3.28 -11.00 15.21
N PRO A 141 2.70 -12.18 15.46
CA PRO A 141 1.29 -12.40 15.25
C PRO A 141 0.49 -11.58 16.26
N ASN A 142 -0.48 -10.83 15.76
CA ASN A 142 -1.42 -10.03 16.55
C ASN A 142 -2.86 -10.24 16.07
N ASN A 143 -3.81 -9.76 16.88
CA ASN A 143 -5.21 -9.66 16.51
C ASN A 143 -5.54 -8.19 16.27
N ALA A 144 -5.46 -7.76 15.00
CA ALA A 144 -5.63 -6.36 14.63
C ALA A 144 -6.94 -5.73 15.11
N ILE A 145 -8.04 -6.50 15.23
CA ILE A 145 -9.32 -5.98 15.73
C ILE A 145 -9.24 -5.76 17.24
N LEU A 146 -8.60 -6.67 17.97
CA LEU A 146 -8.38 -6.47 19.41
C LEU A 146 -7.49 -5.25 19.64
N ASP A 147 -6.38 -5.15 18.92
CA ASP A 147 -5.45 -4.02 19.02
C ASP A 147 -6.15 -2.68 18.72
N GLU A 148 -7.03 -2.64 17.70
CA GLU A 148 -7.84 -1.45 17.37
C GLU A 148 -8.79 -1.07 18.52
N LEU A 149 -9.49 -2.04 19.10
CA LEU A 149 -10.42 -1.82 20.21
C LEU A 149 -9.70 -1.41 21.49
N GLU A 150 -8.53 -1.98 21.76
CA GLU A 150 -7.66 -1.60 22.89
C GLU A 150 -7.12 -0.19 22.70
N SER A 151 -6.60 0.15 21.51
CA SER A 151 -6.14 1.51 21.17
C SER A 151 -7.23 2.57 21.37
N LEU A 152 -8.48 2.25 20.99
CA LEU A 152 -9.63 3.11 21.25
C LEU A 152 -9.93 3.23 22.75
N ALA A 153 -9.94 2.11 23.48
CA ALA A 153 -10.20 2.11 24.92
C ALA A 153 -9.14 2.92 25.68
N ASP A 154 -7.87 2.76 25.36
CA ASP A 154 -6.75 3.50 25.95
C ASP A 154 -6.86 5.00 25.67
N SER A 155 -7.24 5.38 24.45
CA SER A 155 -7.47 6.78 24.09
C SER A 155 -8.55 7.42 24.98
N ILE A 156 -9.63 6.68 25.29
CA ILE A 156 -10.70 7.14 26.18
C ILE A 156 -10.22 7.23 27.63
N MET A 157 -9.55 6.18 28.13
CA MET A 157 -9.12 6.10 29.54
C MET A 157 -8.03 7.13 29.87
N GLU A 158 -7.12 7.38 28.93
CA GLU A 158 -5.96 8.25 29.13
C GLU A 158 -6.16 9.66 28.55
N ASN A 159 -7.32 9.93 27.95
CA ASN A 159 -7.65 11.19 27.27
C ASN A 159 -6.58 11.60 26.24
N LYS A 160 -6.19 10.62 25.40
CA LYS A 160 -5.24 10.79 24.30
C LYS A 160 -5.97 10.86 22.96
N ASN A 161 -5.28 11.39 21.94
CA ASN A 161 -5.78 11.33 20.58
C ASN A 161 -5.80 9.88 20.09
N VAL A 162 -6.84 9.51 19.35
CA VAL A 162 -6.92 8.23 18.64
C VAL A 162 -5.84 8.14 17.56
N GLU A 163 -5.36 6.93 17.29
CA GLU A 163 -4.33 6.70 16.27
C GLU A 163 -4.82 6.98 14.85
N VAL A 164 -6.09 6.69 14.56
CA VAL A 164 -6.76 6.99 13.28
C VAL A 164 -7.88 7.99 13.56
N SER A 165 -7.70 9.22 13.11
CA SER A 165 -8.65 10.32 13.34
C SER A 165 -9.82 10.30 12.36
N LEU A 166 -10.84 11.12 12.63
CA LEU A 166 -11.96 11.30 11.71
C LEU A 166 -11.50 12.00 10.42
N GLU A 167 -10.49 12.87 10.52
CA GLU A 167 -9.85 13.54 9.40
C GLU A 167 -9.17 12.52 8.47
N ASP A 168 -8.45 11.53 9.02
CA ASP A 168 -7.80 10.47 8.23
C ASP A 168 -8.84 9.68 7.41
N GLY A 169 -9.90 9.21 8.07
CA GLY A 169 -11.00 8.51 7.40
C GLY A 169 -11.71 9.38 6.35
N THR A 170 -11.85 10.69 6.62
CA THR A 170 -12.46 11.65 5.70
C THR A 170 -11.60 11.83 4.44
N GLU A 171 -10.28 11.95 4.58
CA GLU A 171 -9.37 12.09 3.44
C GLU A 171 -9.32 10.81 2.59
N ALA A 172 -9.24 9.64 3.22
CA ALA A 172 -9.29 8.35 2.51
C ALA A 172 -10.60 8.21 1.70
N LEU A 173 -11.74 8.56 2.32
CA LEU A 173 -13.04 8.52 1.66
C LEU A 173 -13.15 9.53 0.50
N LYS A 174 -12.65 10.76 0.67
CA LYS A 174 -12.62 11.77 -0.41
C LYS A 174 -11.87 11.26 -1.64
N VAL A 175 -10.68 10.67 -1.44
CA VAL A 175 -9.88 10.11 -2.53
C VAL A 175 -10.59 8.92 -3.18
N ALA A 176 -11.18 8.02 -2.39
CA ALA A 176 -11.92 6.87 -2.89
C ALA A 176 -13.14 7.29 -3.75
N LEU A 177 -13.90 8.30 -3.30
CA LEU A 177 -15.05 8.83 -4.04
C LEU A 177 -14.63 9.50 -5.35
N GLU A 178 -13.52 10.24 -5.39
CA GLU A 178 -13.01 10.82 -6.64
C GLU A 178 -12.57 9.72 -7.63
N ILE A 179 -11.93 8.64 -7.15
CA ILE A 179 -11.60 7.47 -7.99
C ILE A 179 -12.88 6.86 -8.58
N VAL A 180 -13.92 6.61 -7.77
CA VAL A 180 -15.19 6.05 -8.25
C VAL A 180 -15.82 6.94 -9.32
N LYS A 181 -15.81 8.26 -9.11
CA LYS A 181 -16.32 9.25 -10.06
C LYS A 181 -15.53 9.25 -11.36
N LEU A 182 -14.21 9.10 -11.31
CA LEU A 182 -13.36 9.00 -12.51
C LEU A 182 -13.62 7.72 -13.31
N ILE A 183 -13.91 6.61 -12.65
CA ILE A 183 -14.25 5.33 -13.30
C ILE A 183 -15.64 5.38 -13.97
N SER A 184 -16.56 6.17 -13.41
CA SER A 184 -17.95 6.23 -13.87
C SER A 184 -18.19 7.24 -15.01
N LYS A 185 -17.15 7.93 -15.49
CA LYS A 185 -17.19 8.85 -16.63
C LYS A 185 -17.00 8.10 -17.95
#